data_AF-A0A7J8XLW9-F1
#
_entry.id   AF-A0A7J8XLW9-F1
#
_cell.length_a   1.000
_cell.length_b   1.000
_cell.length_c   1.000
_cell.angle_alpha   90.00
_cell.angle_beta   90.00
_cell.angle_gamma   90.00
#
_symmetry.space_group_name_H-M   'P 1'
#
loop_
_entity.id
_entity.type
_entity.pdbx_description
1 polymer ?
#
loop_
_entity_poly.entity_id
_entity_poly.type
_entity_poly.pdbx_seq_one_letter_code
_entity_poly.pdbx_strand_id
1 'polypeptide(L)'
;KEIGQLTKLKRLDLTDCSNLKRIPPGVFCKLSRLEELYLGDNFVEWGAEGHSSVAELNALSCLTTLEIHFPNAKIIPKGLSFEKLRRYIIFIGEASDWDWDWDWGWVREYSRTLKLSLQTSIRFLNNGVKVLLKKA
;
A
#
# COMPACT_ATOMS: atom_id res chain seq x y z
N LYS A 1 -3.80 19.90 -14.62
CA LYS A 1 -3.60 19.97 -13.15
C LYS A 1 -3.05 18.62 -12.70
N GLU A 2 -2.00 18.62 -11.89
CA GLU A 2 -1.41 17.39 -11.35
C GLU A 2 -2.13 16.94 -10.08
N ILE A 3 -2.15 15.63 -9.80
CA ILE A 3 -2.84 15.08 -8.62
C ILE A 3 -2.29 15.62 -7.30
N GLY A 4 -0.98 15.90 -7.22
CA GLY A 4 -0.34 16.48 -6.04
C GLY A 4 -0.81 17.90 -5.69
N GLN A 5 -1.60 18.56 -6.55
CA GLN A 5 -2.22 19.86 -6.23
C GLN A 5 -3.56 19.70 -5.50
N LEU A 6 -4.10 18.48 -5.42
CA LEU A 6 -5.36 18.18 -4.74
C LEU A 6 -5.13 18.02 -3.22
N THR A 7 -4.64 19.05 -2.55
CA THR A 7 -4.24 19.01 -1.13
C THR A 7 -5.40 18.73 -0.14
N LYS A 8 -6.66 18.81 -0.61
CA LYS A 8 -7.87 18.46 0.15
C LYS A 8 -8.39 17.05 -0.15
N LEU A 9 -7.71 16.29 -1.01
CA LEU A 9 -8.10 14.93 -1.38
C LEU A 9 -8.06 14.03 -0.15
N LYS A 10 -9.16 13.35 0.12
CA LYS A 10 -9.30 12.40 1.24
C LYS A 10 -9.24 10.94 0.78
N ARG A 11 -9.68 10.66 -0.44
CA ARG A 11 -9.70 9.31 -1.00
C ARG A 11 -9.03 9.33 -2.37
N LEU A 12 -8.12 8.40 -2.57
CA LEU A 12 -7.45 8.15 -3.84
C LEU A 12 -7.59 6.66 -4.16
N ASP A 13 -8.34 6.35 -5.20
CA ASP A 13 -8.56 5.00 -5.69
C ASP A 13 -7.93 4.87 -7.08
N LEU A 14 -6.93 4.00 -7.18
CA LEU A 14 -6.12 3.76 -8.37
C LEU A 14 -6.19 2.29 -8.82
N THR A 15 -7.14 1.52 -8.28
CA THR A 15 -7.22 0.07 -8.47
C THR A 15 -7.26 -0.34 -9.95
N ASP A 16 -8.15 0.28 -10.73
CA ASP A 16 -8.35 -0.03 -12.15
C ASP A 16 -7.50 0.83 -13.10
N CYS A 17 -6.44 1.47 -12.57
CA CYS A 17 -5.54 2.28 -13.37
C CYS A 17 -4.41 1.43 -14.00
N SER A 18 -4.76 0.50 -14.89
CA SER A 18 -3.81 -0.47 -15.49
C SER A 18 -2.62 0.15 -16.25
N ASN A 19 -2.77 1.39 -16.75
CA ASN A 19 -1.68 2.11 -17.41
C ASN A 19 -0.77 2.86 -16.43
N LEU A 20 -1.16 2.98 -15.15
CA LEU A 20 -0.40 3.72 -14.14
C LEU A 20 0.67 2.82 -13.53
N LYS A 21 1.88 2.89 -14.09
CA LYS A 21 3.02 2.05 -13.65
C LYS A 21 3.80 2.64 -12.47
N ARG A 22 3.79 3.97 -12.32
CA ARG A 22 4.60 4.69 -11.32
C ARG A 22 3.88 5.91 -10.79
N ILE A 23 3.97 6.14 -9.48
CA ILE A 23 3.61 7.41 -8.83
C ILE A 23 4.90 8.22 -8.68
N PRO A 24 4.98 9.41 -9.32
CA PRO A 24 6.16 10.26 -9.20
C PRO A 24 6.51 10.56 -7.73
N PRO A 25 7.81 10.66 -7.39
CA PRO A 25 8.22 11.08 -6.06
C PRO A 25 7.66 12.45 -5.69
N GLY A 26 7.35 12.64 -4.42
CA GLY A 26 6.81 13.85 -3.82
C GLY A 26 5.30 14.02 -3.98
N VAL A 27 4.60 13.10 -4.66
CA VAL A 27 3.14 13.17 -4.82
C VAL A 27 2.44 12.92 -3.49
N PHE A 28 2.79 11.84 -2.77
CA PHE A 28 2.12 11.51 -1.52
C PHE A 28 2.41 12.54 -0.41
N CYS A 29 3.62 13.11 -0.39
CA CYS A 29 3.97 14.21 0.52
C CYS A 29 3.02 15.42 0.42
N LYS A 30 2.46 15.69 -0.78
CA LYS A 30 1.52 16.81 -0.99
C LYS A 30 0.08 16.46 -0.63
N LEU A 31 -0.24 15.17 -0.49
CA LEU A 31 -1.57 14.65 -0.17
C LEU A 31 -1.72 14.36 1.34
N SER A 32 -1.26 15.28 2.19
CA SER A 32 -1.18 15.06 3.65
C SER A 32 -2.52 14.77 4.36
N ARG A 33 -3.64 15.13 3.72
CA ARG A 33 -5.02 14.90 4.20
C ARG A 33 -5.66 13.61 3.67
N LEU A 34 -4.91 12.79 2.95
CA LEU A 34 -5.41 11.53 2.42
C LEU A 34 -5.71 10.56 3.58
N GLU A 35 -6.94 10.05 3.59
CA GLU A 35 -7.48 9.14 4.60
C GLU A 35 -7.58 7.71 4.06
N GLU A 36 -7.84 7.57 2.74
CA GLU A 36 -7.99 6.29 2.06
C GLU A 36 -7.16 6.24 0.77
N LEU A 37 -6.36 5.18 0.64
CA LEU A 37 -5.52 4.93 -0.52
C LEU A 37 -5.70 3.49 -1.01
N TYR A 38 -6.13 3.33 -2.25
CA TYR A 38 -6.25 2.02 -2.91
C TYR A 38 -5.36 2.03 -4.14
N LEU A 39 -4.31 1.19 -4.15
CA LEU A 39 -3.36 1.10 -5.27
C LEU A 39 -3.57 -0.13 -6.15
N GLY A 40 -4.44 -1.04 -5.72
CA GLY A 40 -4.71 -2.30 -6.39
C GLY A 40 -3.45 -3.14 -6.62
N ASP A 41 -3.59 -3.99 -7.62
CA ASP A 41 -2.72 -5.05 -8.10
C ASP A 41 -1.83 -4.63 -9.29
N ASN A 42 -2.16 -3.51 -9.94
CA ASN A 42 -1.46 -3.02 -11.12
C ASN A 42 -0.12 -2.30 -10.84
N PHE A 43 0.24 -2.11 -9.57
CA PHE A 43 1.41 -1.34 -9.16
C PHE A 43 2.70 -2.19 -9.12
N VAL A 44 3.25 -2.49 -10.29
CA VAL A 44 4.34 -3.46 -10.48
C VAL A 44 5.75 -2.86 -10.25
N GLU A 45 5.93 -1.54 -10.35
CA GLU A 45 7.27 -0.90 -10.29
C GLU A 45 7.52 -0.07 -9.02
N TRP A 46 7.58 -0.73 -7.85
CA TRP A 46 8.13 -0.13 -6.63
C TRP A 46 9.69 -0.11 -6.59
N GLY A 47 10.37 -0.52 -7.67
CA GLY A 47 11.82 -0.76 -7.74
C GLY A 47 12.69 0.43 -8.17
N ALA A 48 14.01 0.31 -7.88
CA ALA A 48 15.16 1.22 -8.04
C ALA A 48 14.97 2.68 -7.56
N GLU A 49 13.95 3.39 -8.03
CA GLU A 49 13.55 4.74 -7.59
C GLU A 49 12.26 4.73 -6.74
N GLY A 50 11.47 3.65 -6.79
CA GLY A 50 10.19 3.50 -6.08
C GLY A 50 10.27 3.34 -4.56
N HIS A 51 11.46 3.15 -4.00
CA HIS A 51 11.70 3.26 -2.56
C HIS A 51 11.25 4.61 -1.99
N SER A 52 11.34 5.67 -2.80
CA SER A 52 10.87 7.01 -2.44
C SER A 52 9.36 7.00 -2.21
N SER A 53 8.56 6.55 -3.17
CA SER A 53 7.10 6.55 -3.09
C SER A 53 6.55 5.68 -1.95
N VAL A 54 7.15 4.51 -1.66
CA VAL A 54 6.74 3.71 -0.48
C VAL A 54 7.12 4.40 0.83
N ALA A 55 8.30 5.03 0.91
CA ALA A 55 8.71 5.78 2.09
C ALA A 55 7.81 7.00 2.33
N GLU A 56 7.30 7.63 1.27
CA GLU A 56 6.36 8.74 1.36
C GLU A 56 4.99 8.36 1.93
N LEU A 57 4.64 7.07 1.98
CA LEU A 57 3.43 6.63 2.70
C LEU A 57 3.47 7.05 4.18
N ASN A 58 4.67 7.19 4.78
CA ASN A 58 4.81 7.74 6.14
C ASN A 58 4.39 9.22 6.25
N ALA A 59 4.43 9.99 5.14
CA ALA A 59 3.99 11.37 5.12
C ALA A 59 2.46 11.50 5.15
N LEU A 60 1.72 10.43 4.82
CA LEU A 60 0.26 10.38 4.82
C LEU A 60 -0.25 10.24 6.27
N SER A 61 -0.17 11.34 7.02
CA SER A 61 -0.42 11.34 8.47
C SER A 61 -1.85 10.95 8.88
N CYS A 62 -2.82 11.16 7.98
CA CYS A 62 -4.24 10.86 8.15
C CYS A 62 -4.66 9.50 7.58
N LEU A 63 -3.74 8.73 6.99
CA LEU A 63 -4.07 7.48 6.31
C LEU A 63 -4.58 6.44 7.32
N THR A 64 -5.82 6.00 7.10
CA THR A 64 -6.50 5.01 7.96
C THR A 64 -6.95 3.77 7.18
N THR A 65 -7.05 3.88 5.86
CA THR A 65 -7.36 2.78 4.94
C THR A 65 -6.31 2.66 3.87
N LEU A 66 -5.73 1.47 3.71
CA LEU A 66 -4.70 1.19 2.71
C LEU A 66 -4.94 -0.16 2.03
N GLU A 67 -5.03 -0.15 0.70
CA GLU A 67 -4.92 -1.34 -0.12
C GLU A 67 -3.67 -1.24 -0.99
N ILE A 68 -2.77 -2.20 -0.83
CA ILE A 68 -1.46 -2.21 -1.50
C ILE A 68 -0.91 -3.63 -1.63
N HIS A 69 -0.30 -3.90 -2.78
CA HIS A 69 0.50 -5.11 -3.01
C HIS A 69 1.99 -4.77 -3.02
N PHE A 70 2.76 -5.53 -2.24
CA PHE A 70 4.21 -5.49 -2.21
C PHE A 70 4.76 -6.78 -2.85
N PRO A 71 5.49 -6.70 -3.98
CA PRO A 71 6.15 -7.86 -4.58
C PRO A 71 7.13 -8.59 -3.64
N ASN A 72 7.75 -7.87 -2.70
CA ASN A 72 8.71 -8.43 -1.76
C ASN A 72 8.78 -7.59 -0.48
N ALA A 73 8.88 -8.24 0.69
CA ALA A 73 9.06 -7.54 1.98
C ALA A 73 10.28 -6.59 2.01
N LYS A 74 11.33 -6.83 1.23
CA LYS A 74 12.54 -5.99 1.15
C LYS A 74 12.26 -4.55 0.68
N ILE A 75 11.20 -4.32 -0.09
CA ILE A 75 10.87 -2.98 -0.60
C ILE A 75 10.21 -2.12 0.46
N ILE A 76 9.67 -2.74 1.53
CA ILE A 76 8.98 -2.06 2.61
C ILE A 76 10.03 -1.35 3.48
N PRO A 77 10.02 0.00 3.57
CA PRO A 77 10.98 0.75 4.35
C PRO A 77 10.93 0.34 5.82
N LYS A 78 12.09 0.21 6.49
CA LYS A 78 12.15 -0.21 7.90
C LYS A 78 11.37 0.70 8.85
N GLY A 79 11.24 1.98 8.51
CA GLY A 79 10.49 2.98 9.28
C GLY A 79 9.01 3.13 8.90
N LEU A 80 8.49 2.33 7.96
CA LEU A 80 7.06 2.38 7.61
C LEU A 80 6.22 1.75 8.73
N SER A 81 5.28 2.53 9.29
CA SER A 81 4.39 2.07 10.35
C SER A 81 2.94 1.96 9.86
N PHE A 82 2.29 0.85 10.19
CA PHE A 82 0.89 0.57 9.88
C PHE A 82 -0.02 0.65 11.12
N GLU A 83 0.46 1.24 12.22
CA GLU A 83 -0.29 1.31 13.49
C GLU A 83 -1.60 2.07 13.37
N LYS A 84 -1.62 3.15 12.56
CA LYS A 84 -2.79 4.00 12.35
C LYS A 84 -3.88 3.36 11.48
N LEU A 85 -3.53 2.33 10.71
CA LEU A 85 -4.48 1.68 9.81
C LEU A 85 -5.59 0.98 10.60
N ARG A 86 -6.82 1.32 10.24
CA ARG A 86 -8.07 0.75 10.78
C ARG A 86 -8.60 -0.34 9.86
N ARG A 87 -8.52 -0.10 8.54
CA ARG A 87 -8.85 -1.03 7.46
C ARG A 87 -7.62 -1.21 6.57
N TYR A 88 -7.34 -2.42 6.14
CA TYR A 88 -6.23 -2.65 5.22
C TYR A 88 -6.37 -3.96 4.46
N ILE A 89 -5.87 -3.96 3.23
CA ILE A 89 -5.66 -5.14 2.42
C ILE A 89 -4.22 -5.07 1.93
N ILE A 90 -3.36 -5.90 2.51
CA ILE A 90 -1.92 -5.88 2.24
C ILE A 90 -1.49 -7.26 1.78
N PHE A 91 -0.95 -7.33 0.57
CA PHE A 91 -0.35 -8.54 0.00
C PHE A 91 1.17 -8.36 0.00
N ILE A 92 1.91 -9.36 0.46
CA ILE A 92 3.38 -9.37 0.40
C ILE A 92 3.83 -10.68 -0.25
N GLY A 93 4.28 -10.62 -1.50
CA GLY A 93 4.62 -11.80 -2.31
C GLY A 93 4.57 -11.51 -3.80
N GLU A 94 5.00 -12.44 -4.65
CA GLU A 94 4.95 -12.23 -6.09
C GLU A 94 3.49 -12.20 -6.58
N ALA A 95 3.22 -11.49 -7.69
CA ALA A 95 1.85 -11.37 -8.20
C ALA A 95 1.24 -12.72 -8.59
N SER A 96 2.07 -13.68 -9.01
CA SER A 96 1.68 -15.07 -9.31
C SER A 96 1.23 -15.88 -8.10
N ASP A 97 1.52 -15.43 -6.87
CA ASP A 97 1.13 -16.13 -5.65
C ASP A 97 -0.36 -15.92 -5.32
N TRP A 98 -1.02 -14.98 -6.00
CA TRP A 98 -2.35 -14.51 -5.63
C TRP A 98 -3.38 -14.81 -6.72
N ASP A 99 -4.52 -15.35 -6.29
CA ASP A 99 -5.73 -15.39 -7.08
C ASP A 99 -6.43 -14.03 -6.96
N TRP A 100 -6.39 -13.25 -8.05
CA TRP A 100 -6.87 -11.87 -8.11
C TRP A 100 -8.35 -11.75 -8.45
N ASP A 101 -9.03 -12.86 -8.77
CA ASP A 101 -10.45 -12.91 -9.18
C ASP A 101 -11.45 -12.69 -8.01
N TRP A 102 -11.01 -11.98 -6.95
CA TRP A 102 -11.83 -11.69 -5.78
C TRP A 102 -12.65 -10.42 -5.98
N ASP A 103 -13.96 -10.48 -5.70
CA ASP A 103 -14.82 -9.27 -5.69
C ASP A 103 -14.46 -8.37 -4.48
N TRP A 104 -13.56 -7.41 -4.69
CA TRP A 104 -13.05 -6.51 -3.64
C TRP A 104 -14.09 -5.48 -3.15
N GLY A 105 -15.19 -5.30 -3.88
CA GLY A 105 -16.21 -4.28 -3.56
C GLY A 105 -16.77 -4.41 -2.15
N TRP A 106 -17.07 -5.65 -1.72
CA TRP A 106 -17.58 -5.95 -0.39
C TRP A 106 -16.47 -6.14 0.66
N VAL A 107 -15.29 -6.61 0.25
CA VAL A 107 -14.16 -6.86 1.16
C VAL A 107 -13.57 -5.56 1.71
N ARG A 108 -13.57 -4.48 0.90
CA ARG A 108 -12.99 -3.18 1.27
C ARG A 108 -13.68 -2.50 2.45
N GLU A 109 -14.96 -2.80 2.69
CA GLU A 109 -15.76 -2.02 3.63
C GLU A 109 -15.38 -2.29 5.10
N TYR A 110 -14.87 -3.49 5.42
CA TYR A 110 -14.55 -3.88 6.81
C TYR A 110 -13.30 -4.75 7.01
N SER A 111 -12.51 -5.02 5.98
CA SER A 111 -11.42 -6.00 6.12
C SER A 111 -10.13 -5.47 6.74
N ARG A 112 -9.51 -6.36 7.50
CA ARG A 112 -8.09 -6.35 7.86
C ARG A 112 -7.48 -7.63 7.31
N THR A 113 -6.92 -7.53 6.12
CA THR A 113 -6.35 -8.67 5.41
C THR A 113 -4.85 -8.44 5.24
N LEU A 114 -4.06 -9.37 5.77
CA LEU A 114 -2.64 -9.47 5.45
C LEU A 114 -2.42 -10.85 4.86
N LYS A 115 -2.03 -10.93 3.58
CA LYS A 115 -1.55 -12.19 2.99
C LYS A 115 -0.05 -12.12 2.76
N LEU A 116 0.65 -13.16 3.19
CA LEU A 116 2.10 -13.30 3.05
C LEU A 116 2.40 -14.52 2.20
N SER A 117 3.17 -14.36 1.13
CA SER A 117 3.68 -15.47 0.34
C SER A 117 4.65 -16.28 1.19
N LEU A 118 4.57 -17.61 1.12
CA LEU A 118 5.42 -18.53 1.86
C LEU A 118 6.91 -18.40 1.49
N GLN A 119 7.20 -17.86 0.30
CA GLN A 119 8.56 -17.57 -0.13
C GLN A 119 9.14 -16.31 0.53
N THR A 120 8.30 -15.49 1.16
CA THR A 120 8.74 -14.29 1.88
C THR A 120 9.50 -14.70 3.13
N SER A 121 10.82 -14.51 3.13
CA SER A 121 11.61 -14.79 4.33
C SER A 121 11.19 -13.86 5.48
N ILE A 122 10.79 -14.47 6.60
CA ILE A 122 10.38 -13.78 7.84
C ILE A 122 11.44 -12.77 8.32
N ARG A 123 12.72 -13.01 8.01
CA ARG A 123 13.84 -12.12 8.35
C ARG A 123 13.73 -10.73 7.72
N PHE A 124 12.98 -10.57 6.63
CA PHE A 124 12.76 -9.29 5.96
C PHE A 124 11.52 -8.55 6.45
N LEU A 125 10.70 -9.14 7.34
CA LEU A 125 9.53 -8.47 7.89
C LEU A 125 9.95 -7.41 8.92
N ASN A 126 9.67 -6.15 8.62
CA ASN A 126 9.93 -5.03 9.52
C ASN A 126 8.91 -5.00 10.68
N ASN A 127 9.13 -4.11 11.65
CA ASN A 127 8.24 -3.99 12.81
C ASN A 127 6.83 -3.53 12.42
N GLY A 128 6.68 -2.73 11.36
CA GLY A 128 5.38 -2.34 10.82
C GLY A 128 4.53 -3.55 10.41
N VAL A 129 5.09 -4.47 9.62
CA VAL A 129 4.37 -5.69 9.21
C VAL A 129 4.09 -6.60 10.42
N LYS A 130 4.99 -6.66 11.40
CA LYS A 130 4.73 -7.41 12.65
C LYS A 130 3.55 -6.86 13.44
N VAL A 131 3.27 -5.56 13.39
CA VAL A 131 2.06 -4.99 14.00
C VAL A 131 0.80 -5.52 13.31
N LEU A 132 0.82 -5.62 11.98
CA LEU A 132 -0.31 -6.16 11.22
C LEU A 132 -0.58 -7.63 11.58
N LEU A 133 0.49 -8.43 11.76
CA LEU A 133 0.38 -9.83 12.21
C LEU A 133 -0.25 -9.96 13.61
N LYS A 134 -0.07 -8.97 14.50
CA LYS A 134 -0.69 -8.96 15.83
C LYS A 134 -2.15 -8.49 15.81
N LYS A 135 -2.56 -7.81 14.74
CA LYS A 135 -3.92 -7.27 14.55
C LYS A 135 -4.83 -8.24 13.79
N ALA A 136 -4.25 -9.29 13.19
CA ALA A 136 -4.93 -10.35 12.47
C ALA A 136 -5.55 -11.39 13.41
#